data_AF-A0A2E4ZY55-F1
#
_entry.id   AF-A0A2E4ZY55-F1
#
_cell.length_a   1.000
_cell.length_b   1.000
_cell.length_c   1.000
_cell.angle_alpha   90.00
_cell.angle_beta   90.00
_cell.angle_gamma   90.00
#
_symmetry.space_group_name_H-M   'P 1'
#
loop_
_entity.id
_entity.type
_entity.pdbx_description
1 polymer ?
#
loop_
_entity_poly.entity_id
_entity_poly.type
_entity_poly.pdbx_seq_one_letter_code
_entity_poly.pdbx_strand_id
1 'polypeptide(L)'
;MRFAIDLGFDFGGLGDGFLDSGLSFLALGFMALLYSGLLFFVLIVLYKLYLGTLKRTFDACSPENCEMNSPHLVWLNLIPIFNLYWIFLTVIKLANSVKKEYAALGISRECSGGYTVGLAYPICFSVSLIFSLFSLELAYGVIAVGFVCWIIHWFQVGKFLGIIKKRKQSWMLPPPVSPTNGQGTRMYIHKDGKLYGPYPIELLRKYVQQGNFTTEDLACHDGQNWVTVAEVPGFAPPSPQPPFDDVCRALV
;
A
#
# COMPACT_ATOMS: atom_id res chain seq x y z
N MET A 1 38.80 -9.75 -67.19
CA MET A 1 38.20 -8.50 -66.65
C MET A 1 37.73 -7.53 -67.73
N ARG A 2 38.34 -7.45 -68.93
CA ARG A 2 37.89 -6.55 -70.01
C ARG A 2 36.55 -6.96 -70.67
N PHE A 3 36.25 -8.27 -70.70
CA PHE A 3 35.10 -8.83 -71.42
C PHE A 3 33.72 -8.60 -70.75
N ALA A 4 33.67 -8.26 -69.45
CA ALA A 4 32.41 -8.08 -68.73
C ALA A 4 31.85 -6.65 -68.81
N ILE A 5 32.71 -5.67 -69.13
CA ILE A 5 32.33 -4.26 -69.21
C ILE A 5 31.64 -3.95 -70.55
N ASP A 6 32.00 -4.66 -71.63
CA ASP A 6 31.44 -4.44 -72.98
C ASP A 6 30.01 -4.95 -73.16
N LEU A 7 29.46 -5.75 -72.21
CA LEU A 7 28.09 -6.28 -72.28
C LEU A 7 27.05 -5.36 -71.60
N GLY A 8 27.42 -4.17 -71.15
CA GLY A 8 26.48 -3.23 -70.51
C GLY A 8 25.89 -3.73 -69.19
N PHE A 9 26.47 -4.76 -68.58
CA PHE A 9 26.05 -5.28 -67.29
C PHE A 9 26.60 -4.37 -66.18
N ASP A 10 25.81 -3.37 -65.81
CA ASP A 10 26.11 -2.48 -64.69
C ASP A 10 25.96 -3.23 -63.37
N PHE A 11 27.08 -3.66 -62.79
CA PHE A 11 27.14 -4.25 -61.45
C PHE A 11 27.09 -3.19 -60.33
N GLY A 12 27.06 -1.89 -60.66
CA GLY A 12 27.02 -0.79 -59.69
C GLY A 12 25.72 -0.73 -58.88
N GLY A 13 24.57 -1.04 -59.49
CA GLY A 13 23.27 -0.99 -58.81
C GLY A 13 22.93 -2.19 -57.91
N LEU A 14 23.72 -3.28 -57.96
CA LEU A 14 23.42 -4.53 -57.26
C LEU A 14 24.00 -4.58 -55.83
N GLY A 15 24.97 -3.72 -55.52
CA GLY A 15 25.58 -3.59 -54.19
C GLY A 15 24.83 -2.62 -53.27
N ASP A 16 24.39 -1.48 -53.81
CA ASP A 16 23.81 -0.39 -53.01
C ASP A 16 22.43 -0.78 -52.44
N GLY A 17 21.57 -1.42 -53.24
CA GLY A 17 20.25 -1.86 -52.79
C GLY A 17 20.27 -3.01 -51.78
N PHE A 18 21.29 -3.87 -51.79
CA PHE A 18 21.45 -4.99 -50.86
C PHE A 18 21.95 -4.52 -49.48
N LEU A 19 22.90 -3.58 -49.46
CA LEU A 19 23.39 -2.97 -48.22
C LEU A 19 22.32 -2.08 -47.58
N ASP A 20 21.56 -1.31 -48.36
CA ASP A 20 20.45 -0.49 -47.83
C ASP A 20 19.32 -1.34 -47.25
N SER A 21 18.95 -2.44 -47.91
CA SER A 21 17.94 -3.35 -47.38
C SER A 21 18.44 -4.10 -46.14
N GLY A 22 19.68 -4.58 -46.12
CA GLY A 22 20.31 -5.17 -44.93
C GLY A 22 20.39 -4.22 -43.74
N LEU A 23 20.77 -2.96 -43.96
CA LEU A 23 20.86 -1.92 -42.94
C LEU A 23 19.48 -1.58 -42.37
N SER A 24 18.43 -1.56 -43.19
CA SER A 24 17.06 -1.33 -42.72
C SER A 24 16.52 -2.46 -41.84
N PHE A 25 16.82 -3.73 -42.14
CA PHE A 25 16.45 -4.86 -41.25
C PHE A 25 17.18 -4.82 -39.91
N LEU A 26 18.46 -4.44 -39.90
CA LEU A 26 19.22 -4.24 -38.66
C LEU A 26 18.67 -3.09 -37.82
N ALA A 27 18.31 -1.98 -38.47
CA ALA A 27 17.67 -0.84 -37.80
C ALA A 27 16.32 -1.23 -37.18
N LEU A 28 15.46 -1.95 -37.92
CA LEU A 28 14.18 -2.44 -37.42
C LEU A 28 14.36 -3.41 -36.24
N GLY A 29 15.33 -4.34 -36.32
CA GLY A 29 15.65 -5.26 -35.24
C GLY A 29 16.14 -4.54 -33.98
N PHE A 30 17.03 -3.55 -34.14
CA PHE A 30 17.51 -2.73 -33.03
C PHE A 30 16.38 -1.94 -32.37
N MET A 31 15.51 -1.31 -33.16
CA MET A 31 14.36 -0.57 -32.64
C MET A 31 13.39 -1.51 -31.89
N ALA A 32 13.12 -2.71 -32.41
CA ALA A 32 12.29 -3.71 -31.73
C ALA A 32 12.90 -4.16 -30.38
N LEU A 33 14.22 -4.34 -30.30
CA LEU A 33 14.93 -4.64 -29.05
C LEU A 33 14.83 -3.48 -28.04
N LEU A 34 14.95 -2.24 -28.50
CA LEU A 34 14.77 -1.07 -27.63
C LEU A 34 13.35 -0.97 -27.08
N TYR A 35 12.33 -1.13 -27.94
CA TYR A 35 10.92 -1.08 -27.52
C TYR A 35 10.56 -2.23 -26.58
N SER A 36 10.98 -3.46 -26.89
CA SER A 36 10.75 -4.62 -26.01
C SER A 36 11.48 -4.48 -24.67
N GLY A 37 12.72 -3.99 -24.66
CA GLY A 37 13.48 -3.71 -23.45
C GLY A 37 12.82 -2.63 -22.58
N LEU A 38 12.34 -1.55 -23.19
CA LEU A 38 11.59 -0.49 -22.51
C LEU A 38 10.29 -1.03 -21.90
N LEU A 39 9.51 -1.80 -22.67
CA LEU A 39 8.28 -2.43 -22.21
C LEU A 39 8.55 -3.35 -21.01
N PHE A 40 9.58 -4.19 -21.10
CA PHE A 40 9.99 -5.08 -20.01
C PHE A 40 10.39 -4.31 -18.76
N PHE A 41 11.16 -3.23 -18.90
CA PHE A 41 11.53 -2.36 -17.79
C PHE A 41 10.30 -1.74 -17.11
N VAL A 42 9.35 -1.21 -17.89
CA VAL A 42 8.08 -0.65 -17.37
C VAL A 42 7.28 -1.72 -16.63
N LEU A 43 7.15 -2.93 -17.19
CA LEU A 43 6.45 -4.04 -16.55
C LEU A 43 7.12 -4.46 -15.23
N ILE A 44 8.45 -4.50 -15.17
CA ILE A 44 9.18 -4.76 -13.93
C ILE A 44 8.89 -3.69 -12.88
N VAL A 45 8.90 -2.40 -13.26
CA VAL A 45 8.61 -1.31 -12.33
C VAL A 45 7.19 -1.43 -11.79
N LEU A 46 6.20 -1.65 -12.67
CA LEU A 46 4.80 -1.88 -12.25
C LEU A 46 4.67 -3.09 -11.32
N TYR A 47 5.36 -4.18 -11.63
CA TYR A 47 5.36 -5.37 -10.78
C TYR A 47 5.96 -5.11 -9.40
N LYS A 48 7.06 -4.36 -9.33
CA LYS A 48 7.64 -3.92 -8.05
C LYS A 48 6.68 -3.04 -7.24
N LEU A 49 5.95 -2.13 -7.90
CA LEU A 49 4.96 -1.29 -7.23
C LEU A 49 3.82 -2.15 -6.64
N TYR A 50 3.34 -3.13 -7.39
CA TYR A 50 2.36 -4.11 -6.92
C TYR A 50 2.86 -4.89 -5.69
N LEU A 51 4.06 -5.48 -5.76
CA LEU A 51 4.65 -6.18 -4.60
C LEU A 51 4.85 -5.25 -3.41
N GLY A 52 5.19 -3.97 -3.65
CA GLY A 52 5.26 -2.94 -2.63
C GLY A 52 3.90 -2.69 -1.95
N THR A 53 2.81 -2.69 -2.70
CA THR A 53 1.45 -2.62 -2.14
C THR A 53 1.14 -3.85 -1.29
N LEU A 54 1.44 -5.06 -1.77
CA LEU A 54 1.25 -6.29 -0.98
C LEU A 54 2.02 -6.23 0.35
N LYS A 55 3.32 -5.84 0.30
CA LYS A 55 4.15 -5.68 1.48
C LYS A 55 3.53 -4.71 2.48
N ARG A 56 3.10 -3.52 2.03
CA ARG A 56 2.46 -2.51 2.89
C ARG A 56 1.17 -3.04 3.53
N THR A 57 0.44 -3.91 2.86
CA THR A 57 -0.74 -4.57 3.43
C THR A 57 -0.37 -5.54 4.53
N PHE A 58 0.65 -6.38 4.31
CA PHE A 58 1.16 -7.25 5.38
C PHE A 58 1.72 -6.47 6.57
N ASP A 59 2.45 -5.38 6.33
CA ASP A 59 2.96 -4.49 7.39
C ASP A 59 1.83 -3.80 8.16
N ALA A 60 0.67 -3.57 7.51
CA ALA A 60 -0.49 -2.94 8.13
C ALA A 60 -1.32 -3.92 8.96
N CYS A 61 -1.26 -5.22 8.68
CA CYS A 61 -1.92 -6.26 9.47
C CYS A 61 -1.21 -6.43 10.83
N SER A 62 -1.98 -6.75 11.87
CA SER A 62 -1.40 -7.03 13.19
C SER A 62 -0.60 -8.34 13.13
N PRO A 63 0.53 -8.48 13.85
CA PRO A 63 1.38 -9.67 13.76
C PRO A 63 0.64 -10.98 14.11
N GLU A 64 -0.37 -10.91 14.99
CA GLU A 64 -1.22 -12.05 15.36
C GLU A 64 -2.15 -12.50 14.23
N ASN A 65 -2.62 -11.56 13.41
CA ASN A 65 -3.55 -11.82 12.31
C ASN A 65 -2.82 -12.07 10.99
N CYS A 66 -1.54 -11.75 10.91
CA CYS A 66 -0.72 -11.88 9.71
C CYS A 66 -0.22 -13.33 9.57
N GLU A 67 -0.66 -14.06 8.54
CA GLU A 67 -0.17 -15.41 8.25
C GLU A 67 1.27 -15.42 7.72
N MET A 68 1.79 -14.25 7.36
CA MET A 68 3.11 -14.06 6.83
C MET A 68 3.93 -13.22 7.81
N ASN A 69 4.49 -13.88 8.82
CA ASN A 69 5.29 -13.26 9.90
C ASN A 69 6.46 -12.39 9.39
N SER A 70 6.88 -12.58 8.14
CA SER A 70 7.98 -11.86 7.49
C SER A 70 7.52 -11.21 6.18
N PRO A 71 7.13 -9.91 6.20
CA PRO A 71 6.61 -9.19 5.02
C PRO A 71 7.60 -9.07 3.86
N HIS A 72 8.91 -9.19 4.13
CA HIS A 72 9.94 -9.16 3.09
C HIS A 72 9.90 -10.38 2.17
N LEU A 73 9.27 -11.48 2.59
CA LEU A 73 9.14 -12.68 1.79
C LEU A 73 8.27 -12.48 0.53
N VAL A 74 7.53 -11.38 0.44
CA VAL A 74 6.79 -10.99 -0.77
C VAL A 74 7.74 -10.79 -1.96
N TRP A 75 8.97 -10.36 -1.73
CA TRP A 75 9.96 -10.11 -2.79
C TRP A 75 10.47 -11.37 -3.47
N LEU A 76 10.28 -12.55 -2.87
CA LEU A 76 10.64 -13.82 -3.54
C LEU A 76 9.80 -14.06 -4.81
N ASN A 77 8.67 -13.36 -4.97
CA ASN A 77 7.90 -13.36 -6.20
C ASN A 77 8.66 -12.78 -7.40
N LEU A 78 9.77 -12.07 -7.20
CA LEU A 78 10.59 -11.56 -8.31
C LEU A 78 11.39 -12.67 -9.01
N ILE A 79 11.55 -13.84 -8.38
CA ILE A 79 12.33 -14.96 -8.93
C ILE A 79 11.41 -15.82 -9.82
N PRO A 80 11.59 -15.87 -11.16
CA PRO A 80 10.59 -16.42 -12.08
C PRO A 80 10.16 -17.87 -11.81
N ILE A 81 11.12 -18.77 -11.57
CA ILE A 81 10.82 -20.20 -11.34
C ILE A 81 10.11 -20.41 -9.99
N PHE A 82 10.57 -19.70 -8.96
CA PHE A 82 9.97 -19.79 -7.62
C PHE A 82 8.58 -19.14 -7.58
N ASN A 83 8.38 -18.07 -8.37
CA ASN A 83 7.13 -17.33 -8.47
C ASN A 83 5.95 -18.22 -8.88
N LEU A 84 6.17 -19.23 -9.74
CA LEU A 84 5.11 -20.14 -10.22
C LEU A 84 4.29 -20.78 -9.09
N TYR A 85 4.93 -21.11 -7.97
CA TYR A 85 4.25 -21.65 -6.79
C TYR A 85 4.01 -20.55 -5.75
N TRP A 86 5.01 -19.69 -5.54
CA TRP A 86 5.01 -18.71 -4.46
C TRP A 86 3.93 -17.64 -4.59
N ILE A 87 3.53 -17.29 -5.82
CA ILE A 87 2.51 -16.27 -6.06
C ILE A 87 1.15 -16.69 -5.49
N PHE A 88 0.79 -17.97 -5.64
CA PHE A 88 -0.43 -18.54 -5.09
C PHE A 88 -0.41 -18.49 -3.57
N LEU A 89 0.69 -18.94 -2.95
CA LEU A 89 0.85 -18.87 -1.50
C LEU A 89 0.77 -17.42 -0.99
N THR A 90 1.41 -16.48 -1.68
CA THR A 90 1.40 -15.06 -1.30
C THR A 90 -0.02 -14.51 -1.30
N VAL A 91 -0.80 -14.78 -2.35
CA VAL A 91 -2.19 -14.32 -2.47
C VAL A 91 -3.10 -14.96 -1.41
N ILE A 92 -2.98 -16.27 -1.18
CA ILE A 92 -3.79 -16.99 -0.18
C ILE A 92 -3.52 -16.44 1.23
N LYS A 93 -2.23 -16.34 1.59
CA LYS A 93 -1.82 -15.80 2.90
C LYS A 93 -2.25 -14.36 3.09
N LEU A 94 -2.14 -13.54 2.05
CA LEU A 94 -2.64 -12.16 2.07
C LEU A 94 -4.13 -12.12 2.37
N ALA A 95 -4.93 -12.89 1.61
CA ALA A 95 -6.38 -12.91 1.78
C ALA A 95 -6.79 -13.36 3.18
N ASN A 96 -6.18 -14.42 3.70
CA ASN A 96 -6.46 -14.91 5.05
C ASN A 96 -6.05 -13.89 6.11
N SER A 97 -4.90 -13.23 5.95
CA SER A 97 -4.42 -12.20 6.88
C SER A 97 -5.38 -11.01 6.93
N VAL A 98 -5.82 -10.54 5.77
CA VAL A 98 -6.81 -9.46 5.67
C VAL A 98 -8.15 -9.88 6.27
N LYS A 99 -8.60 -11.12 6.04
CA LYS A 99 -9.84 -11.65 6.61
C LYS A 99 -9.80 -11.71 8.15
N LYS A 100 -8.69 -12.19 8.72
CA LYS A 100 -8.47 -12.22 10.17
C LYS A 100 -8.45 -10.80 10.76
N GLU A 101 -7.72 -9.89 10.12
CA GLU A 101 -7.66 -8.49 10.54
C GLU A 101 -9.04 -7.80 10.47
N TYR A 102 -9.81 -8.04 9.41
CA TYR A 102 -11.16 -7.49 9.28
C TYR A 102 -12.12 -8.04 10.33
N ALA A 103 -12.00 -9.33 10.66
CA ALA A 103 -12.76 -9.94 11.74
C ALA A 103 -12.42 -9.30 13.10
N ALA A 104 -11.13 -9.08 13.37
CA ALA A 104 -10.66 -8.39 14.58
C ALA A 104 -11.14 -6.94 14.66
N LEU A 105 -11.25 -6.25 13.52
CA LEU A 105 -11.75 -4.87 13.44
C LEU A 105 -13.29 -4.76 13.40
N GLY A 106 -14.02 -5.89 13.47
CA GLY A 106 -15.49 -5.92 13.40
C GLY A 106 -16.08 -5.58 12.02
N ILE A 107 -15.29 -5.72 10.94
CA ILE A 107 -15.69 -5.39 9.56
C ILE A 107 -16.24 -6.65 8.88
N SER A 108 -17.53 -6.92 9.04
CA SER A 108 -18.15 -8.18 8.58
C SER A 108 -18.58 -8.21 7.10
N ARG A 109 -18.69 -7.06 6.42
CA ARG A 109 -19.43 -6.95 5.14
C ARG A 109 -18.61 -6.94 3.84
N GLU A 110 -17.28 -6.83 3.87
CA GLU A 110 -16.47 -6.63 2.65
C GLU A 110 -15.55 -7.80 2.25
N CYS A 111 -15.48 -8.89 3.04
CA CYS A 111 -14.41 -9.90 2.89
C CYS A 111 -14.65 -11.07 1.92
N SER A 112 -15.84 -11.24 1.31
CA SER A 112 -16.10 -12.44 0.47
C SER A 112 -15.92 -12.22 -1.04
N GLY A 113 -16.03 -10.98 -1.53
CA GLY A 113 -16.06 -10.72 -2.99
C GLY A 113 -14.69 -10.61 -3.69
N GLY A 114 -13.62 -10.26 -2.95
CA GLY A 114 -12.29 -10.05 -3.55
C GLY A 114 -11.40 -11.30 -3.65
N TYR A 115 -11.75 -12.36 -2.91
CA TYR A 115 -10.94 -13.58 -2.82
C TYR A 115 -10.87 -14.36 -4.14
N THR A 116 -12.00 -14.51 -4.83
CA THR A 116 -12.09 -15.19 -6.14
C THR A 116 -11.31 -14.46 -7.23
N VAL A 117 -11.32 -13.12 -7.21
CA VAL A 117 -10.59 -12.31 -8.19
C VAL A 117 -9.07 -12.40 -7.96
N GLY A 118 -8.63 -12.47 -6.71
CA GLY A 118 -7.21 -12.58 -6.38
C GLY A 118 -6.55 -13.87 -6.85
N LEU A 119 -7.27 -15.00 -6.85
CA LEU A 119 -6.76 -16.28 -7.37
C LEU A 119 -6.83 -16.38 -8.90
N ALA A 120 -7.66 -15.59 -9.57
CA ALA A 120 -7.83 -15.67 -11.01
C ALA A 120 -6.54 -15.35 -11.78
N TYR A 121 -5.82 -14.28 -11.41
CA TYR A 121 -4.62 -13.87 -12.16
C TYR A 121 -3.48 -14.90 -12.13
N PRO A 122 -3.06 -15.49 -10.98
CA PRO A 122 -1.96 -16.46 -11.00
C PRO A 122 -2.36 -17.75 -11.73
N ILE A 123 -3.65 -18.14 -11.70
CA ILE A 123 -4.15 -19.24 -12.51
C ILE A 123 -4.01 -18.91 -14.00
N CYS A 124 -4.50 -17.74 -14.45
CA CYS A 124 -4.41 -17.33 -15.86
C CYS A 124 -2.96 -17.29 -16.36
N PHE A 125 -2.03 -16.73 -15.59
CA PHE A 125 -0.61 -16.68 -15.98
C PHE A 125 0.04 -18.07 -16.02
N SER A 126 -0.23 -18.94 -15.05
CA SER A 126 0.28 -20.32 -15.05
C SER A 126 -0.29 -21.15 -16.21
N VAL A 127 -1.58 -21.00 -16.51
CA VAL A 127 -2.24 -21.64 -17.65
C VAL A 127 -1.64 -21.11 -18.96
N SER A 128 -1.41 -19.81 -19.08
CA SER A 128 -0.79 -19.20 -20.27
C SER A 128 0.59 -19.79 -20.56
N LEU A 129 1.39 -20.07 -19.53
CA LEU A 129 2.70 -20.69 -19.69
C LEU A 129 2.61 -22.10 -20.29
N ILE A 130 1.62 -22.88 -19.87
CA ILE A 130 1.37 -24.22 -20.41
C ILE A 130 0.89 -24.14 -21.87
N PHE A 131 -0.08 -23.27 -22.16
CA PHE A 131 -0.59 -23.08 -23.53
C PHE A 131 0.47 -22.54 -24.50
N SER A 132 1.42 -21.76 -24.00
CA SER A 132 2.57 -21.27 -24.81
C SER A 132 3.43 -22.40 -25.36
N LEU A 133 3.41 -23.59 -24.74
CA LEU A 133 4.12 -24.78 -25.24
C LEU A 133 3.41 -25.44 -26.44
N PHE A 134 2.11 -25.17 -26.63
CA PHE A 134 1.29 -25.77 -27.68
C PHE A 134 0.94 -24.78 -28.80
N SER A 135 0.59 -23.54 -28.46
CA SER A 135 0.24 -22.50 -29.43
C SER A 135 0.41 -21.09 -28.85
N LEU A 136 1.23 -20.28 -29.51
CA LEU A 136 1.52 -18.91 -29.08
C LEU A 136 0.31 -17.97 -29.23
N GLU A 137 -0.55 -18.19 -30.23
CA GLU A 137 -1.70 -17.30 -30.48
C GLU A 137 -2.75 -17.36 -29.36
N LEU A 138 -3.02 -18.57 -28.84
CA LEU A 138 -3.92 -18.77 -27.71
C LEU A 138 -3.34 -18.21 -26.40
N ALA A 139 -2.02 -18.25 -26.24
CA ALA A 139 -1.36 -17.76 -25.04
C ALA A 139 -1.54 -16.25 -24.84
N TYR A 140 -1.40 -15.44 -25.90
CA TYR A 140 -1.56 -13.98 -25.79
C TYR A 140 -2.93 -13.56 -25.28
N GLY A 141 -4.00 -14.24 -25.70
CA GLY A 141 -5.36 -13.98 -25.21
C GLY A 141 -5.51 -14.23 -23.70
N VAL A 142 -4.97 -15.34 -23.19
CA VAL A 142 -5.02 -15.68 -21.76
C VAL A 142 -4.12 -14.75 -20.93
N ILE A 143 -2.97 -14.33 -21.47
CA ILE A 143 -2.07 -13.35 -20.83
C ILE A 143 -2.78 -12.00 -20.66
N ALA A 144 -3.50 -11.53 -21.68
CA ALA A 144 -4.24 -10.27 -21.61
C ALA A 144 -5.31 -10.31 -20.50
N VAL A 145 -6.07 -11.41 -20.41
CA VAL A 145 -7.05 -11.62 -19.33
C VAL A 145 -6.37 -11.67 -17.96
N GLY A 146 -5.26 -12.41 -17.85
CA GLY A 146 -4.46 -12.48 -16.62
C GLY A 146 -3.95 -11.11 -16.17
N PHE A 147 -3.50 -10.28 -17.11
CA PHE A 147 -3.05 -8.92 -16.83
C PHE A 147 -4.19 -8.03 -16.31
N VAL A 148 -5.37 -8.09 -16.92
CA VAL A 148 -6.56 -7.37 -16.44
C VAL A 148 -6.95 -7.82 -15.03
N CYS A 149 -7.01 -9.13 -14.76
CA CYS A 149 -7.29 -9.66 -13.42
C CYS A 149 -6.25 -9.21 -12.39
N TRP A 150 -4.97 -9.16 -12.77
CA TRP A 150 -3.89 -8.70 -11.91
C TRP A 150 -4.05 -7.23 -11.54
N ILE A 151 -4.39 -6.35 -12.49
CA ILE A 151 -4.66 -4.93 -12.23
C ILE A 151 -5.85 -4.77 -11.29
N ILE A 152 -6.97 -5.46 -11.53
CA ILE A 152 -8.15 -5.41 -10.66
C ILE A 152 -7.78 -5.84 -9.24
N HIS A 153 -7.03 -6.93 -9.10
CA HIS A 153 -6.57 -7.40 -7.80
C HIS A 153 -5.68 -6.36 -7.11
N TRP A 154 -4.76 -5.70 -7.82
CA TRP A 154 -3.91 -4.66 -7.25
C TRP A 154 -4.72 -3.50 -6.65
N PHE A 155 -5.71 -2.99 -7.38
CA PHE A 155 -6.60 -1.94 -6.87
C PHE A 155 -7.41 -2.41 -5.65
N GLN A 156 -7.89 -3.66 -5.64
CA GLN A 156 -8.59 -4.23 -4.50
C GLN A 156 -7.71 -4.27 -3.24
N VAL A 157 -6.45 -4.72 -3.36
CA VAL A 157 -5.49 -4.71 -2.24
C VAL A 157 -5.24 -3.29 -1.75
N GLY A 158 -5.12 -2.32 -2.67
CA GLY A 158 -5.01 -0.90 -2.31
C GLY A 158 -6.21 -0.38 -1.51
N LYS A 159 -7.43 -0.76 -1.90
CA LYS A 159 -8.66 -0.43 -1.15
C LYS A 159 -8.62 -1.03 0.26
N PHE A 160 -8.27 -2.30 0.40
CA PHE A 160 -8.18 -2.97 1.71
C PHE A 160 -7.15 -2.30 2.62
N LEU A 161 -5.96 -1.98 2.10
CA LEU A 161 -4.93 -1.25 2.83
C LEU A 161 -5.45 0.10 3.35
N GLY A 162 -6.18 0.85 2.52
CA GLY A 162 -6.79 2.13 2.90
C GLY A 162 -7.78 1.98 4.05
N ILE A 163 -8.63 0.94 4.00
CA ILE A 163 -9.61 0.66 5.05
C ILE A 163 -8.92 0.27 6.35
N ILE A 164 -7.95 -0.65 6.32
CA ILE A 164 -7.19 -1.07 7.50
C ILE A 164 -6.51 0.13 8.13
N LYS A 165 -5.81 0.96 7.34
CA LYS A 165 -5.15 2.18 7.86
C LYS A 165 -6.14 3.15 8.49
N LYS A 166 -7.26 3.42 7.82
CA LYS A 166 -8.31 4.31 8.35
C LYS A 166 -8.90 3.78 9.65
N ARG A 167 -9.18 2.48 9.71
CA ARG A 167 -9.74 1.83 10.90
C ARG A 167 -8.73 1.81 12.02
N LYS A 168 -7.50 1.34 11.80
CA LYS A 168 -6.44 1.37 12.80
C LYS A 168 -6.17 2.78 13.31
N GLN A 169 -6.12 3.79 12.44
CA GLN A 169 -6.05 5.19 12.86
C GLN A 169 -7.24 5.59 13.75
N SER A 170 -8.46 5.16 13.41
CA SER A 170 -9.65 5.37 14.23
C SER A 170 -9.68 4.57 15.54
N TRP A 171 -8.93 3.47 15.67
CA TRP A 171 -8.79 2.70 16.91
C TRP A 171 -7.65 3.25 17.78
N MET A 172 -6.61 3.81 17.15
CA MET A 172 -5.54 4.58 17.81
C MET A 172 -6.04 5.94 18.29
N LEU A 173 -7.15 6.42 17.73
CA LEU A 173 -7.82 7.63 18.17
C LEU A 173 -9.04 7.27 19.01
N PRO A 174 -9.24 7.97 20.12
CA PRO A 174 -10.45 7.78 20.88
C PRO A 174 -11.69 8.34 20.19
N PRO A 175 -12.88 7.72 20.40
CA PRO A 175 -14.12 8.17 19.79
C PRO A 175 -14.45 9.61 20.24
N PRO A 176 -14.98 10.46 19.33
CA PRO A 176 -15.51 11.77 19.73
C PRO A 176 -16.64 11.55 20.74
N VAL A 177 -16.58 12.27 21.85
CA VAL A 177 -17.61 12.20 22.89
C VAL A 177 -18.88 12.88 22.38
N SER A 178 -20.00 12.16 22.42
CA SER A 178 -21.33 12.77 22.26
C SER A 178 -21.49 13.91 23.28
N PRO A 179 -22.23 14.98 22.95
CA PRO A 179 -22.47 16.08 23.89
C PRO A 179 -23.37 15.59 25.03
N THR A 180 -22.80 14.94 26.03
CA THR A 180 -23.49 14.67 27.30
C THR A 180 -23.49 15.97 28.09
N ASN A 181 -24.70 16.42 28.46
CA ASN A 181 -24.94 17.65 29.22
C ASN A 181 -23.95 17.79 30.40
N GLY A 182 -23.04 18.76 30.27
CA GLY A 182 -22.04 19.08 31.29
C GLY A 182 -21.10 20.16 30.77
N GLN A 183 -21.10 21.30 31.46
CA GLN A 183 -20.26 22.46 31.16
C GLN A 183 -18.77 22.12 31.37
N GLY A 184 -18.09 21.68 30.31
CA GLY A 184 -16.65 21.47 30.30
C GLY A 184 -16.01 22.15 29.09
N THR A 185 -14.86 22.79 29.29
CA THR A 185 -14.06 23.43 28.23
C THR A 185 -13.75 22.41 27.14
N ARG A 186 -14.12 22.74 25.89
CA ARG A 186 -13.96 21.89 24.71
C ARG A 186 -12.59 22.11 24.10
N MET A 187 -11.81 21.06 23.93
CA MET A 187 -10.43 21.17 23.44
C MET A 187 -10.27 20.50 22.08
N TYR A 188 -9.62 21.20 21.17
CA TYR A 188 -9.18 20.69 19.88
C TYR A 188 -7.69 20.38 19.95
N ILE A 189 -7.26 19.28 19.36
CA ILE A 189 -5.86 18.83 19.39
C ILE A 189 -5.39 18.71 17.95
N HIS A 190 -4.22 19.25 17.65
CA HIS A 190 -3.60 19.13 16.35
C HIS A 190 -2.44 18.14 16.43
N LYS A 191 -2.57 17.00 15.75
CA LYS A 191 -1.57 15.92 15.73
C LYS A 191 -1.36 15.40 14.32
N ASP A 192 -0.12 15.26 13.90
CA ASP A 192 0.28 14.78 12.57
C ASP A 192 -0.42 15.50 11.39
N GLY A 193 -0.65 16.82 11.52
CA GLY A 193 -1.32 17.61 10.48
C GLY A 193 -2.85 17.45 10.42
N LYS A 194 -3.48 16.82 11.42
CA LYS A 194 -4.94 16.67 11.52
C LYS A 194 -5.48 17.25 12.82
N LEU A 195 -6.64 17.89 12.70
CA LEU A 195 -7.42 18.42 13.81
C LEU A 195 -8.32 17.33 14.40
N TYR A 196 -8.26 17.16 15.72
CA TYR A 196 -9.06 16.22 16.50
C TYR A 196 -9.84 16.98 17.59
N GLY A 197 -11.01 16.47 17.97
CA GLY A 197 -11.85 17.08 18.99
C GLY A 197 -13.26 17.41 18.50
N PRO A 198 -14.11 18.01 19.34
CA PRO A 198 -13.81 18.53 20.68
C PRO A 198 -13.75 17.43 21.76
N TYR A 199 -12.75 17.51 22.65
CA TYR A 199 -12.61 16.65 23.83
C TYR A 199 -12.70 17.45 25.14
N PRO A 200 -13.34 16.92 26.20
CA PRO A 200 -13.25 17.47 27.54
C PRO A 200 -11.91 17.11 28.19
N ILE A 201 -11.46 17.95 29.12
CA ILE A 201 -10.13 17.86 29.73
C ILE A 201 -9.85 16.54 30.47
N GLU A 202 -10.86 15.97 31.13
CA GLU A 202 -10.73 14.69 31.84
C GLU A 202 -10.45 13.53 30.88
N LEU A 203 -11.05 13.60 29.71
CA LEU A 203 -10.90 12.60 28.67
C LEU A 203 -9.55 12.77 27.95
N LEU A 204 -9.12 14.02 27.75
CA LEU A 204 -7.78 14.34 27.25
C LEU A 204 -6.69 13.79 28.17
N ARG A 205 -6.80 13.99 29.50
CA ARG A 205 -5.86 13.45 30.49
C ARG A 205 -5.77 11.93 30.39
N LYS A 206 -6.91 11.25 30.27
CA LYS A 206 -6.96 9.80 30.07
C LYS A 206 -6.25 9.36 28.79
N TYR A 207 -6.40 10.09 27.69
CA TYR A 207 -5.78 9.75 26.41
C TYR A 207 -4.28 10.04 26.34
N VAL A 208 -3.80 11.05 27.07
CA VAL A 208 -2.36 11.26 27.22
C VAL A 208 -1.73 10.17 28.08
N GLN A 209 -2.40 9.76 29.17
CA GLN A 209 -1.97 8.63 30.01
C GLN A 209 -1.96 7.29 29.25
N GLN A 210 -2.87 7.11 28.30
CA GLN A 210 -2.91 5.92 27.42
C GLN A 210 -1.87 5.98 26.30
N GLY A 211 -1.14 7.09 26.14
CA GLY A 211 -0.12 7.28 25.10
C GLY A 211 -0.69 7.65 23.72
N ASN A 212 -2.00 7.90 23.61
CA ASN A 212 -2.64 8.28 22.34
C ASN A 212 -2.30 9.73 21.95
N PHE A 213 -2.13 10.60 22.93
CA PHE A 213 -1.62 11.98 22.77
C PHE A 213 -0.35 12.16 23.59
N THR A 214 0.56 13.01 23.11
CA THR A 214 1.76 13.39 23.85
C THR A 214 1.53 14.74 24.53
N THR A 215 2.32 15.03 25.57
CA THR A 215 2.31 16.34 26.24
C THR A 215 2.80 17.47 25.33
N GLU A 216 3.48 17.13 24.23
CA GLU A 216 4.03 18.05 23.24
C GLU A 216 3.05 18.36 22.10
N ASP A 217 1.98 17.56 21.94
CA ASP A 217 0.96 17.80 20.93
C ASP A 217 0.28 19.16 21.19
N LEU A 218 -0.06 19.89 20.12
CA LEU A 218 -0.71 21.20 20.24
C LEU A 218 -2.20 21.03 20.55
N ALA A 219 -2.70 21.78 21.53
CA ALA A 219 -4.10 21.82 21.92
C ALA A 219 -4.62 23.26 21.94
N CYS A 220 -5.89 23.43 21.60
CA CYS A 220 -6.59 24.70 21.58
C CYS A 220 -7.86 24.57 22.42
N HIS A 221 -7.98 25.40 23.46
CA HIS A 221 -9.14 25.39 24.36
C HIS A 221 -10.11 26.56 24.10
N ASP A 222 -9.63 27.67 23.53
CA ASP A 222 -10.42 28.90 23.28
C ASP A 222 -10.70 29.17 21.80
N GLY A 223 -10.28 28.28 20.90
CA GLY A 223 -10.40 28.46 19.45
C GLY A 223 -9.46 29.50 18.83
N GLN A 224 -8.66 30.21 19.63
CA GLN A 224 -7.74 31.27 19.18
C GLN A 224 -6.28 30.99 19.54
N ASN A 225 -6.01 30.44 20.73
CA ASN A 225 -4.66 30.17 21.22
C ASN A 225 -4.34 28.67 21.20
N TRP A 226 -3.20 28.34 20.59
CA TRP A 226 -2.63 26.99 20.54
C TRP A 226 -1.53 26.88 21.59
N VAL A 227 -1.72 26.02 22.58
CA VAL A 227 -0.79 25.75 23.67
C VAL A 227 -0.44 24.26 23.66
N THR A 228 0.67 23.86 24.29
CA THR A 228 0.99 22.42 24.40
C THR A 228 -0.01 21.73 25.32
N VAL A 229 -0.26 20.43 25.13
CA VAL A 229 -1.19 19.66 25.97
C VAL A 229 -0.82 19.76 27.47
N ALA A 230 0.46 19.90 27.82
CA ALA A 230 0.92 20.11 29.19
C ALA A 230 0.48 21.46 29.80
N GLU A 231 0.38 22.51 28.98
CA GLU A 231 0.07 23.89 29.39
C GLU A 231 -1.43 24.20 29.37
N VAL A 232 -2.23 23.24 28.95
CA VAL A 232 -3.69 23.36 28.92
C VAL A 232 -4.24 23.61 30.35
N PRO A 233 -5.02 24.69 30.56
CA PRO A 233 -5.60 25.00 31.87
C PRO A 233 -6.45 23.85 32.42
N GLY A 234 -6.03 23.26 33.54
CA GLY A 234 -6.68 22.12 34.21
C GLY A 234 -6.13 20.73 33.84
N PHE A 235 -5.10 20.64 32.97
CA PHE A 235 -4.51 19.35 32.59
C PHE A 235 -3.61 18.76 33.70
N ALA A 236 -2.81 19.61 34.38
CA ALA A 236 -2.01 19.22 35.53
C ALA A 236 -2.89 18.89 36.76
N PRO A 237 -2.56 17.82 37.54
CA PRO A 237 -3.26 17.57 38.79
C PRO A 237 -3.06 18.75 39.75
N PRO A 238 -4.06 19.09 40.59
CA PRO A 238 -3.87 20.10 41.62
C PRO A 238 -2.71 19.66 42.52
N SER A 239 -1.76 20.57 42.78
CA SER A 239 -0.66 20.33 43.72
C SER A 239 -1.21 19.80 45.05
N PRO A 240 -0.49 18.93 45.78
CA PRO A 240 -0.92 18.48 47.09
C PRO A 240 -1.19 19.71 47.98
N GLN A 241 -2.46 20.02 48.24
CA GLN A 241 -2.80 21.01 49.24
C GLN A 241 -2.40 20.43 50.59
N PRO A 242 -1.72 21.20 51.46
CA PRO A 242 -1.31 20.71 52.77
C PRO A 242 -2.55 20.23 53.56
N PRO A 243 -2.40 19.20 54.43
CA PRO A 243 -3.52 18.54 55.10
C PRO A 243 -4.41 19.54 55.86
N PHE A 244 -5.73 19.39 55.69
CA PHE A 244 -6.76 20.23 56.32
C PHE A 244 -6.98 19.92 57.82
N ASP A 245 -5.94 19.47 58.54
CA ASP A 245 -6.06 19.02 59.94
C ASP A 245 -5.43 19.98 60.98
N ASP A 246 -4.84 21.11 60.56
CA ASP A 246 -4.18 22.06 61.49
C ASP A 246 -4.96 23.35 61.79
N VAL A 247 -6.16 23.56 61.24
CA VAL A 247 -6.93 24.81 61.49
C VAL A 247 -7.70 24.79 62.82
N CYS A 248 -8.01 23.61 63.38
CA CYS A 248 -8.83 23.52 64.60
C CYS A 248 -8.05 23.41 65.93
N ARG A 249 -6.71 23.39 65.92
CA ARG A 249 -5.90 23.23 67.16
C ARG A 249 -5.25 24.52 67.69
N ALA A 250 -5.60 25.69 67.13
CA ALA A 250 -5.04 26.98 67.55
C ALA A 250 -6.06 27.91 68.26
N LEU A 251 -7.25 27.42 68.63
CA LEU A 251 -8.28 28.22 69.32
C LEU A 251 -9.03 27.47 70.45
N VAL A 252 -8.31 26.65 71.24
CA VAL A 252 -8.67 26.31 72.64
C VAL A 252 -7.39 26.11 73.45
#